data_AF-A0A239Z2E7-F1
#
_entry.id   AF-A0A239Z2E7-F1
#
_cell.length_a   1.000
_cell.length_b   1.000
_cell.length_c   1.000
_cell.angle_alpha   90.00
_cell.angle_beta   90.00
_cell.angle_gamma   90.00
#
_symmetry.space_group_name_H-M   'P 1'
#
loop_
_entity.id
_entity.type
_entity.pdbx_description
1 polymer ?
#
loop_
_entity_poly.entity_id
_entity_poly.type
_entity_poly.pdbx_seq_one_letter_code
_entity_poly.pdbx_strand_id
1 'polypeptide(L)'
;MSHILMSTLVALSVTIMILAFIFAILNLARSFRTKRDVRKAYHKARSRFYFGIFIVAFAIDQALLFPTLVTYIIVLVLLFFGILNIAYGYKASKYFKGNLPIENKAWEDFEKQKHSKSE
;
A
#
# COMPACT_ATOMS: atom_id res chain seq x y z
N MET A 1 -2.73 -28.20 -22.21
CA MET A 1 -2.26 -28.09 -20.81
C MET A 1 -1.60 -26.74 -20.52
N SER A 2 -0.68 -26.25 -21.36
CA SER A 2 0.01 -24.96 -21.19
C SER A 2 -0.91 -23.72 -21.21
N HIS A 3 -1.90 -23.68 -22.12
CA HIS A 3 -2.82 -22.53 -22.20
C HIS A 3 -3.72 -22.38 -20.97
N ILE A 4 -4.22 -23.50 -20.43
CA ILE A 4 -5.05 -23.49 -19.23
C ILE A 4 -4.22 -22.96 -18.05
N LEU A 5 -2.98 -23.45 -17.90
CA LEU A 5 -2.07 -22.99 -16.85
C LEU A 5 -1.76 -21.49 -16.95
N MET A 6 -1.52 -20.96 -18.16
CA MET A 6 -1.28 -19.54 -18.35
C MET A 6 -2.52 -18.71 -17.99
N SER A 7 -3.70 -19.14 -18.45
CA SER A 7 -4.95 -18.44 -18.14
C SER A 7 -5.27 -18.41 -16.63
N THR A 8 -4.97 -19.48 -15.90
CA THR A 8 -5.20 -19.53 -14.45
C THR A 8 -4.21 -18.65 -13.68
N LEU A 9 -2.95 -18.58 -14.11
CA LEU A 9 -1.95 -17.68 -13.52
C LEU A 9 -2.31 -16.19 -13.74
N VAL A 10 -2.78 -15.84 -14.93
CA VAL A 10 -3.29 -14.50 -15.24
C VAL A 10 -4.49 -14.17 -14.36
N ALA A 11 -5.49 -15.06 -14.31
CA ALA A 11 -6.67 -14.85 -13.47
C ALA A 11 -6.35 -14.69 -11.98
N LEU A 12 -5.38 -15.45 -11.47
CA LEU A 12 -4.89 -15.32 -10.10
C LEU A 12 -4.20 -13.96 -9.88
N SER A 13 -3.33 -13.56 -10.80
CA SER A 13 -2.62 -12.28 -10.74
C SER A 13 -3.60 -11.10 -10.76
N VAL A 14 -4.61 -11.15 -11.63
CA VAL A 14 -5.69 -10.15 -11.71
C VAL A 14 -6.49 -10.10 -10.40
N THR A 15 -6.78 -11.24 -9.79
CA THR A 15 -7.48 -11.27 -8.50
C THR A 15 -6.66 -10.59 -7.40
N ILE A 16 -5.35 -10.88 -7.35
CA ILE A 16 -4.42 -10.22 -6.42
C ILE A 16 -4.37 -8.71 -6.69
N MET A 17 -4.32 -8.29 -7.96
CA MET A 17 -4.34 -6.88 -8.35
C MET A 17 -5.60 -6.17 -7.84
N ILE A 18 -6.78 -6.75 -8.06
CA ILE A 18 -8.05 -6.15 -7.62
C ILE A 18 -8.06 -5.98 -6.10
N LEU A 19 -7.71 -7.03 -5.36
CA LEU A 19 -7.66 -6.98 -3.89
C LEU A 19 -6.65 -5.93 -3.40
N ALA A 20 -5.43 -5.94 -3.95
CA ALA A 20 -4.38 -4.98 -3.61
C ALA A 20 -4.82 -3.54 -3.91
N PHE A 21 -5.48 -3.31 -5.05
CA PHE A 21 -5.97 -1.99 -5.44
C PHE A 21 -7.08 -1.49 -4.51
N ILE A 22 -8.03 -2.35 -4.16
CA ILE A 22 -9.08 -2.05 -3.16
C ILE A 22 -8.43 -1.65 -1.83
N PHE A 23 -7.48 -2.45 -1.32
CA PHE A 23 -6.79 -2.11 -0.08
C PHE A 23 -5.96 -0.83 -0.18
N ALA A 24 -5.35 -0.55 -1.32
CA ALA A 24 -4.62 0.68 -1.56
C ALA A 24 -5.56 1.91 -1.46
N ILE A 25 -6.72 1.86 -2.13
CA ILE A 25 -7.73 2.94 -2.10
C ILE A 25 -8.33 3.09 -0.71
N LEU A 26 -8.73 2.00 -0.05
CA LEU A 26 -9.32 2.06 1.29
C LEU A 26 -8.38 2.73 2.29
N ASN A 27 -7.09 2.40 2.25
CA ASN A 27 -6.10 3.03 3.12
C ASN A 27 -5.80 4.48 2.71
N LEU A 28 -5.85 4.79 1.41
CA LEU A 28 -5.70 6.16 0.92
C LEU A 28 -6.85 7.05 1.40
N ALA A 29 -8.10 6.58 1.27
CA ALA A 29 -9.29 7.27 1.75
C ALA A 29 -9.24 7.48 3.28
N ARG A 30 -8.80 6.47 4.03
CA ARG A 30 -8.58 6.60 5.49
C ARG A 30 -7.52 7.64 5.81
N SER A 31 -6.44 7.73 5.02
CA SER A 31 -5.41 8.76 5.18
C SER A 31 -5.96 10.17 4.99
N PHE A 32 -6.86 10.39 4.03
CA PHE A 32 -7.45 11.72 3.82
C PHE A 32 -8.40 12.15 4.93
N ARG A 33 -9.15 11.21 5.51
CA ARG A 33 -10.12 11.49 6.58
C ARG A 33 -9.50 11.63 7.98
N THR A 34 -8.27 11.13 8.17
CA THR A 34 -7.63 11.12 9.49
C THR A 34 -6.99 12.47 9.80
N LYS A 35 -7.43 13.12 10.89
CA LYS A 35 -6.87 14.40 11.37
C LYS A 35 -5.56 14.26 12.16
N ARG A 36 -5.28 13.06 12.68
CA ARG A 36 -4.07 12.77 13.48
C ARG A 36 -2.89 12.41 12.57
N ASP A 37 -1.76 13.10 12.72
CA ASP A 37 -0.64 13.02 11.77
C ASP A 37 0.04 11.64 11.70
N VAL A 38 0.25 10.97 12.84
CA VAL A 38 0.91 9.65 12.88
C VAL A 38 -0.02 8.60 12.28
N ARG A 39 -1.30 8.63 12.64
CA ARG A 39 -2.31 7.71 12.08
C ARG A 39 -2.54 7.94 10.59
N LYS A 40 -2.53 9.20 10.14
CA LYS A 40 -2.57 9.55 8.72
C LYS A 40 -1.36 8.98 7.98
N ALA A 41 -0.16 9.18 8.50
CA ALA A 41 1.06 8.64 7.93
C ALA A 41 1.07 7.10 7.90
N TYR A 42 0.53 6.44 8.93
CA TYR A 42 0.34 4.99 8.95
C TYR A 42 -0.56 4.50 7.82
N HIS A 43 -1.73 5.13 7.63
CA HIS A 43 -2.66 4.77 6.56
C HIS A 43 -2.06 5.04 5.17
N LYS A 44 -1.34 6.16 5.00
CA LYS A 44 -0.61 6.47 3.76
C LYS A 44 0.47 5.42 3.46
N ALA A 45 1.24 5.01 4.46
CA ALA A 45 2.26 3.98 4.31
C ALA A 45 1.66 2.62 3.93
N ARG A 46 0.54 2.23 4.55
CA ARG A 46 -0.19 1.01 4.18
C ARG A 46 -0.75 1.07 2.76
N SER A 47 -1.32 2.21 2.35
CA SER A 47 -1.79 2.40 0.98
C SER A 47 -0.65 2.19 -0.03
N ARG A 48 0.52 2.77 0.23
CA ARG A 48 1.71 2.61 -0.61
C ARG A 48 2.20 1.17 -0.68
N PHE A 49 2.15 0.43 0.43
CA PHE A 49 2.48 -1.00 0.46
C PHE A 49 1.58 -1.81 -0.48
N TYR A 50 0.26 -1.66 -0.37
CA TYR A 50 -0.68 -2.37 -1.23
C TYR A 50 -0.58 -1.94 -2.70
N PHE A 51 -0.30 -0.67 -2.95
CA PHE A 51 -0.02 -0.18 -4.31
C PHE A 51 1.24 -0.83 -4.90
N GLY A 52 2.29 -1.04 -4.11
CA GLY A 52 3.47 -1.79 -4.54
C GLY A 52 3.15 -3.22 -4.93
N ILE A 53 2.31 -3.93 -4.16
CA ILE A 53 1.84 -5.28 -4.50
C ILE A 53 1.08 -5.28 -5.82
N PHE A 54 0.18 -4.31 -6.02
CA PHE A 54 -0.56 -4.13 -7.26
C PHE A 54 0.39 -3.99 -8.47
N ILE A 55 1.43 -3.15 -8.37
CA ILE A 55 2.39 -2.94 -9.45
C ILE A 55 3.18 -4.22 -9.76
N VAL A 56 3.62 -4.95 -8.73
CA VAL A 56 4.36 -6.21 -8.94
C VAL A 56 3.47 -7.25 -9.63
N ALA A 57 2.22 -7.41 -9.18
CA ALA A 57 1.27 -8.32 -9.80
C ALA A 57 0.98 -7.93 -11.26
N PHE A 58 0.79 -6.63 -11.53
CA PHE A 58 0.62 -6.12 -12.89
C PHE A 58 1.83 -6.38 -13.78
N ALA A 59 3.06 -6.16 -13.29
CA ALA A 59 4.28 -6.40 -14.05
C ALA A 59 4.44 -7.88 -14.41
N ILE A 60 4.14 -8.79 -13.48
CA ILE A 60 4.14 -10.24 -13.74
C ILE A 60 3.11 -10.58 -14.83
N ASP A 61 1.90 -10.02 -14.73
CA ASP A 61 0.83 -10.26 -15.70
C ASP A 61 1.22 -9.81 -17.11
N GLN A 62 1.84 -8.62 -17.25
CA GLN A 62 2.34 -8.14 -18.53
C GLN A 62 3.43 -9.05 -19.12
N ALA A 63 4.32 -9.59 -18.29
CA ALA A 63 5.36 -10.52 -18.73
C ALA A 63 4.78 -11.85 -19.27
N LEU A 64 3.65 -12.29 -18.73
CA LEU A 64 2.95 -13.50 -19.17
C LEU A 64 2.15 -13.29 -20.45
N LEU A 65 1.51 -12.13 -20.61
CA LEU A 65 0.61 -11.82 -21.72
C LEU A 65 1.35 -11.34 -22.99
N PHE A 66 2.44 -10.60 -22.82
CA PHE A 66 3.12 -9.93 -23.94
C PHE A 66 4.62 -10.25 -23.96
N PRO A 67 5.05 -11.34 -24.63
CA PRO A 67 6.45 -11.74 -24.70
C PRO A 67 7.22 -10.90 -25.74
N THR A 68 7.32 -9.59 -25.51
CA THR A 68 8.11 -8.67 -26.34
C THR A 68 9.27 -8.07 -25.55
N LEU A 69 10.36 -7.75 -26.24
CA LEU A 69 11.53 -7.14 -25.61
C LEU A 69 11.20 -5.81 -24.92
N VAL A 70 10.32 -5.01 -25.53
CA VAL A 70 9.84 -3.75 -24.95
C VAL A 70 9.07 -4.00 -23.67
N THR A 71 8.17 -5.01 -23.65
CA THR A 71 7.45 -5.40 -22.44
C THR A 71 8.40 -5.77 -21.32
N TYR A 72 9.43 -6.59 -21.59
CA TYR A 72 10.35 -7.03 -20.53
C TYR A 72 11.14 -5.88 -19.92
N ILE A 73 11.51 -4.86 -20.71
CA ILE A 73 12.14 -3.63 -20.18
C ILE A 73 11.18 -2.90 -19.23
N ILE A 74 9.92 -2.72 -19.64
CA ILE A 74 8.90 -2.06 -18.82
C ILE A 74 8.65 -2.84 -17.53
N VAL A 75 8.51 -4.17 -17.63
CA VAL A 75 8.31 -5.07 -16.50
C VAL A 75 9.45 -4.95 -15.49
N LEU A 76 10.70 -4.87 -15.95
CA LEU A 76 11.86 -4.73 -15.07
C LEU A 76 11.78 -3.43 -14.24
N VAL A 77 11.42 -2.31 -14.88
CA VAL A 77 11.26 -1.02 -14.21
C VAL A 77 10.09 -1.06 -13.22
N LEU A 78 8.96 -1.65 -13.62
CA LEU A 78 7.78 -1.78 -12.76
C LEU A 78 8.04 -2.68 -11.56
N LEU A 79 8.72 -3.82 -11.75
CA LEU A 79 9.11 -4.70 -10.66
C LEU A 79 10.01 -3.99 -9.65
N PHE A 80 11.04 -3.29 -10.14
CA PHE A 80 11.94 -2.52 -9.28
C PHE A 80 11.17 -1.47 -8.48
N PHE A 81 10.34 -0.67 -9.15
CA PHE A 81 9.52 0.35 -8.50
C PHE A 81 8.51 -0.26 -7.50
N GLY A 82 7.86 -1.36 -7.87
CA GLY A 82 6.90 -2.08 -7.03
C GLY A 82 7.55 -2.59 -5.75
N ILE A 83 8.70 -3.27 -5.87
CA ILE A 83 9.47 -3.81 -4.73
C ILE A 83 9.91 -2.68 -3.79
N LEU A 84 10.40 -1.55 -4.31
CA LEU A 84 10.75 -0.39 -3.49
C LEU A 84 9.55 0.16 -2.71
N ASN A 85 8.37 0.24 -3.34
CA ASN A 85 7.15 0.67 -2.66
C ASN A 85 6.70 -0.30 -1.57
N ILE A 86 6.82 -1.61 -1.81
CA ILE A 86 6.53 -2.65 -0.80
C ILE A 86 7.49 -2.51 0.39
N ALA A 87 8.80 -2.48 0.15
CA ALA A 87 9.81 -2.40 1.20
C ALA A 87 9.67 -1.13 2.04
N TYR A 88 9.55 0.04 1.38
CA TYR A 88 9.36 1.31 2.06
C TYR A 88 8.01 1.35 2.81
N GLY A 89 6.92 0.93 2.17
CA GLY A 89 5.59 0.91 2.76
C GLY A 89 5.51 0.01 3.99
N TYR A 90 6.15 -1.16 3.95
CA TYR A 90 6.23 -2.08 5.09
C TYR A 90 7.01 -1.46 6.26
N LYS A 91 8.22 -0.94 6.00
CA LYS A 91 9.07 -0.31 7.03
C LYS A 91 8.37 0.89 7.67
N ALA A 92 7.78 1.77 6.86
CA ALA A 92 7.05 2.94 7.34
C ALA A 92 5.79 2.54 8.12
N SER A 93 5.01 1.57 7.64
CA SER A 93 3.81 1.10 8.35
C SER A 93 4.17 0.51 9.72
N LYS A 94 5.24 -0.29 9.81
CA LYS A 94 5.74 -0.83 11.07
C LYS A 94 6.18 0.27 12.04
N TYR A 95 6.94 1.26 11.54
CA TYR A 95 7.39 2.40 12.33
C TYR A 95 6.22 3.21 12.91
N PHE A 96 5.26 3.61 12.08
CA PHE A 96 4.12 4.40 12.57
C PHE A 96 3.22 3.60 13.50
N LYS A 97 3.04 2.29 13.28
CA LYS A 97 2.27 1.42 14.18
C LYS A 97 2.85 1.42 15.59
N GLY A 98 4.18 1.39 15.73
CA GLY A 98 4.86 1.46 17.03
C GLY A 98 4.65 2.80 17.76
N ASN A 99 4.45 3.89 17.02
CA ASN A 99 4.28 5.24 17.57
C ASN A 99 2.82 5.64 17.83
N LEU A 100 1.85 4.78 17.51
CA LEU A 100 0.42 5.02 17.79
C LEU A 100 0.11 5.26 19.29
N PRO A 101 0.72 4.55 20.26
CA PRO A 101 0.45 4.79 21.68
C PRO A 101 0.92 6.18 22.15
N ILE A 102 2.04 6.66 21.59
CA ILE A 102 2.60 7.99 21.92
C ILE A 102 1.67 9.08 21.39
N GLU A 103 1.19 8.93 20.15
CA GLU A 103 0.20 9.84 19.58
C GLU A 103 -1.07 9.87 20.45
N ASN A 104 -1.58 8.73 20.89
CA ASN A 104 -2.79 8.69 21.72
C ASN A 104 -2.61 9.48 23.03
N LYS A 105 -1.49 9.29 23.74
CA LYS A 105 -1.18 10.06 24.96
C LYS A 105 -1.10 11.56 24.69
N ALA A 106 -0.39 11.96 23.63
CA ALA A 106 -0.29 13.36 23.26
C ALA A 106 -1.67 13.98 23.00
N TRP A 107 -2.56 13.28 22.30
CA TRP A 107 -3.93 13.74 22.06
C TRP A 107 -4.77 13.85 23.35
N GLU A 108 -4.65 12.91 24.28
CA GLU A 108 -5.32 12.98 25.58
C GLU A 108 -4.87 14.20 26.38
N ASP A 109 -3.56 14.49 26.38
CA ASP A 109 -3.02 15.67 27.06
C ASP A 109 -3.47 16.98 26.40
N PHE A 110 -3.55 17.02 25.06
CA PHE A 110 -4.11 18.16 24.33
C PHE A 110 -5.59 18.40 24.68
N GLU A 111 -6.40 17.33 24.80
CA GLU A 111 -7.81 17.45 25.19
C GLU A 111 -7.97 17.95 26.63
N LYS A 112 -7.18 17.40 27.58
CA LYS A 112 -7.19 17.86 28.98
C LYS A 112 -6.84 19.34 29.13
N GLN A 113 -5.80 19.81 28.42
CA GLN A 113 -5.42 21.22 28.44
C GLN A 113 -6.50 22.13 27.85
N LYS A 114 -7.21 21.66 26.82
CA LYS A 114 -8.31 22.41 26.21
C LYS A 114 -9.48 22.58 27.19
N HIS A 115 -9.83 21.53 27.92
CA HIS A 115 -10.89 21.57 28.95
C HIS A 115 -10.51 22.45 30.15
N SER A 116 -9.26 22.38 30.63
CA SER A 116 -8.78 23.20 31.75
C SER A 116 -8.70 24.71 31.42
N LYS A 117 -8.55 25.10 30.15
CA LYS A 117 -8.56 26.51 29.73
C LYS A 117 -9.96 27.09 29.50
N SER A 118 -10.99 26.24 29.47
CA SER A 118 -12.38 26.65 29.25
C SER A 118 -13.20 26.80 30.53
N GLU A 119 -12.63 26.44 31.69
CA GLU A 119 -13.15 26.69 33.04
C GLU A 119 -12.49 27.94 33.63
#